data_AF-A0A1M4XAU9-F1
#
_entry.id   AF-A0A1M4XAU9-F1
#
_cell.length_a   1.000
_cell.length_b   1.000
_cell.length_c   1.000
_cell.angle_alpha   90.00
_cell.angle_beta   90.00
_cell.angle_gamma   90.00
#
_symmetry.space_group_name_H-M   'P 1'
#
loop_
_entity.id
_entity.type
_entity.pdbx_description
1 polymer ?
#
loop_
_entity_poly.entity_id
_entity_poly.type
_entity_poly.pdbx_seq_one_letter_code
_entity_poly.pdbx_strand_id
1 'polypeptide(L)'
;MNKGVNVDVRFITRTALLLALTIIVQFLKMPQLITGSAVNAMLIISAGVVGVWSGISIGLLTPIIAFIVGIMGFPVLIPFIMVGNGLYVWLYSCIKNKIIGFIAGSLIKFLWLSASVKYVLQWFGIKVPVKIVQAFTLPQLFTAVVGGIIGITIVTILNAYFKKSQS
;
A
#
# COMPACT_ATOMS: atom_id res chain seq x y z
N MET A 1 -21.16 31.04 8.02
CA MET A 1 -20.46 29.77 8.27
C MET A 1 -20.19 29.10 6.93
N ASN A 2 -18.94 29.08 6.47
CA ASN A 2 -18.52 28.15 5.42
C ASN A 2 -17.03 27.85 5.61
N LYS A 3 -16.72 26.88 6.49
CA LYS A 3 -15.37 26.31 6.57
C LYS A 3 -15.29 25.25 5.46
N GLY A 4 -15.15 25.72 4.22
CA GLY A 4 -14.77 24.85 3.11
C GLY A 4 -13.49 24.12 3.49
N VAL A 5 -13.46 22.82 3.26
CA VAL A 5 -12.28 21.99 3.52
C VAL A 5 -11.11 22.59 2.72
N ASN A 6 -10.17 23.25 3.40
CA ASN A 6 -8.94 23.77 2.81
C ASN A 6 -8.04 22.57 2.48
N VAL A 7 -8.34 21.87 1.37
CA VAL A 7 -7.46 20.81 0.89
C VAL A 7 -6.23 21.50 0.29
N ASP A 8 -5.07 21.27 0.91
CA ASP A 8 -3.80 21.84 0.44
C ASP A 8 -3.50 21.34 -0.99
N VAL A 9 -3.39 22.27 -1.94
CA VAL A 9 -3.05 21.98 -3.34
C VAL A 9 -1.74 21.19 -3.43
N ARG A 10 -0.79 21.44 -2.53
CA ARG A 10 0.48 20.71 -2.47
C ARG A 10 0.28 19.26 -2.04
N PHE A 11 -0.65 18.98 -1.14
CA PHE A 11 -1.01 17.61 -0.74
C PHE A 11 -1.58 16.85 -1.94
N ILE A 12 -2.60 17.40 -2.61
CA ILE A 12 -3.25 16.76 -3.76
C ILE A 12 -2.21 16.46 -4.85
N THR A 13 -1.42 17.46 -5.24
CA THR A 13 -0.45 17.32 -6.33
C THR A 13 0.60 16.27 -6.01
N ARG A 14 1.14 16.24 -4.79
CA ARG A 14 2.14 15.22 -4.39
C ARG A 14 1.53 13.82 -4.32
N THR A 15 0.33 13.68 -3.78
CA THR A 15 -0.37 12.38 -3.75
C THR A 15 -0.67 11.89 -5.16
N ALA A 16 -1.13 12.78 -6.06
CA ALA A 16 -1.41 12.43 -7.45
C ALA A 16 -0.15 11.98 -8.21
N LEU A 17 1.00 12.66 -8.01
CA LEU A 17 2.27 12.25 -8.62
C LEU A 17 2.75 10.88 -8.11
N LEU A 18 2.66 10.63 -6.80
CA LEU A 18 3.04 9.34 -6.23
C LEU A 18 2.07 8.23 -6.66
N LEU A 19 0.78 8.53 -6.77
CA LEU A 19 -0.20 7.60 -7.32
C LEU A 19 0.14 7.28 -8.79
N ALA A 20 0.40 8.30 -9.62
CA ALA A 20 0.80 8.11 -11.01
C ALA A 20 2.05 7.23 -11.15
N LEU A 21 3.07 7.45 -10.32
CA LEU A 21 4.26 6.59 -10.31
C LEU A 21 3.92 5.14 -9.90
N THR A 22 3.04 4.97 -8.92
CA THR A 22 2.57 3.64 -8.50
C THR A 22 1.85 2.93 -9.64
N ILE A 23 1.02 3.65 -10.39
CA ILE A 23 0.29 3.16 -11.55
C ILE A 23 1.26 2.75 -12.67
N ILE A 24 2.28 3.57 -12.97
CA ILE A 24 3.30 3.25 -13.97
C ILE A 24 3.96 1.89 -13.64
N VAL A 25 4.34 1.68 -12.39
CA VAL A 25 4.92 0.40 -11.95
C VAL A 25 3.95 -0.76 -12.11
N GLN A 26 2.67 -0.57 -11.84
CA GLN A 26 1.64 -1.58 -12.08
C GLN A 26 1.53 -1.91 -13.58
N PHE A 27 1.54 -0.90 -14.46
CA PHE A 27 1.45 -1.10 -15.91
C PHE A 27 2.59 -1.91 -16.52
N LEU A 28 3.75 -2.02 -15.86
CA LEU A 28 4.85 -2.87 -16.31
C LEU A 28 4.53 -4.37 -16.24
N LYS A 29 3.44 -4.78 -15.57
CA LYS A 29 2.95 -6.17 -15.48
C LYS A 29 4.04 -7.19 -15.10
N MET A 30 4.94 -6.78 -14.21
CA MET A 30 6.02 -7.61 -13.69
C MET A 30 5.47 -8.75 -12.81
N PRO A 31 6.29 -9.77 -12.48
CA PRO A 31 5.91 -10.78 -11.51
C PRO A 31 5.39 -10.18 -10.19
N GLN A 32 4.40 -10.85 -9.58
CA GLN A 32 3.69 -10.36 -8.38
C GLN A 32 4.64 -9.97 -7.24
N LEU A 33 5.76 -10.68 -7.08
CA LEU A 33 6.75 -10.35 -6.06
C LEU A 33 7.39 -8.98 -6.28
N ILE A 34 7.60 -8.58 -7.54
CA ILE A 34 8.21 -7.29 -7.88
C ILE A 34 7.15 -6.20 -7.82
N THR A 35 6.03 -6.35 -8.53
CA THR A 35 4.95 -5.36 -8.54
C THR A 35 4.38 -5.15 -7.14
N GLY A 36 4.15 -6.22 -6.38
CA GLY A 36 3.67 -6.13 -5.01
C GLY A 36 4.65 -5.41 -4.09
N SER A 37 5.95 -5.69 -4.18
CA SER A 37 6.97 -5.00 -3.38
C SER A 37 7.01 -3.51 -3.70
N ALA A 38 6.99 -3.15 -4.98
CA ALA A 38 7.03 -1.76 -5.39
C ALA A 38 5.77 -0.98 -4.98
N VAL A 39 4.58 -1.58 -5.11
CA VAL A 39 3.33 -0.95 -4.61
C VAL A 39 3.42 -0.72 -3.10
N ASN A 40 3.86 -1.72 -2.32
CA ASN A 40 4.04 -1.55 -0.86
C ASN A 40 5.07 -0.45 -0.52
N ALA A 41 6.17 -0.35 -1.28
CA ALA A 41 7.13 0.73 -1.11
C ALA A 41 6.46 2.10 -1.35
N MET A 42 5.67 2.24 -2.40
CA MET A 42 4.95 3.48 -2.70
C MET A 42 3.95 3.88 -1.62
N LEU A 43 3.30 2.92 -0.96
CA LEU A 43 2.43 3.18 0.19
C LEU A 43 3.20 3.79 1.37
N ILE A 44 4.39 3.26 1.66
CA ILE A 44 5.25 3.76 2.73
C ILE A 44 5.86 5.13 2.36
N ILE A 45 6.32 5.29 1.12
CA ILE A 45 6.89 6.56 0.62
C ILE A 45 5.85 7.67 0.69
N SER A 46 4.63 7.42 0.21
CA SER A 46 3.55 8.42 0.25
C SER A 46 3.14 8.79 1.68
N ALA A 47 3.06 7.80 2.57
CA ALA A 47 2.81 8.05 3.99
C ALA A 47 3.93 8.84 4.66
N GLY A 48 5.19 8.51 4.37
CA GLY A 48 6.37 9.10 5.00
C GLY A 48 6.78 10.47 4.47
N VAL A 49 6.50 10.78 3.20
CA VAL A 49 6.89 12.04 2.55
C VAL A 49 5.75 13.07 2.52
N VAL A 50 4.51 12.62 2.31
CA VAL A 50 3.35 13.51 2.15
C VAL A 50 2.44 13.46 3.38
N GLY A 51 2.25 12.28 3.95
CA GLY A 51 1.47 12.07 5.17
C GLY A 51 0.55 10.85 5.09
N VAL A 52 0.04 10.40 6.25
CA VAL A 52 -0.76 9.17 6.38
C VAL A 52 -1.93 9.10 5.40
N TRP A 53 -2.66 10.19 5.21
CA TRP A 53 -3.82 10.25 4.32
C TRP A 53 -3.45 10.10 2.85
N SER A 54 -2.24 10.51 2.45
CA SER A 54 -1.72 10.27 1.10
C SER A 54 -1.53 8.77 0.87
N GLY A 55 -0.85 8.10 1.79
CA GLY A 55 -0.63 6.65 1.71
C GLY A 55 -1.92 5.84 1.78
N ILE A 56 -2.87 6.23 2.64
CA ILE A 56 -4.18 5.58 2.69
C ILE A 56 -4.91 5.75 1.36
N SER A 57 -4.96 6.98 0.81
CA SER A 57 -5.63 7.24 -0.48
C SER A 57 -5.05 6.38 -1.60
N ILE A 58 -3.73 6.29 -1.71
CA ILE A 58 -3.06 5.41 -2.68
C ILE A 58 -3.38 3.94 -2.39
N GLY A 59 -3.38 3.54 -1.11
CA GLY A 59 -3.73 2.18 -0.67
C GLY A 59 -5.15 1.76 -1.05
N LEU A 60 -6.10 2.69 -1.07
CA LEU A 60 -7.48 2.47 -1.48
C LEU A 60 -7.64 2.44 -3.00
N LEU A 61 -6.91 3.28 -3.73
CA LEU A 61 -7.05 3.40 -5.19
C LEU A 61 -6.27 2.32 -5.96
N THR A 62 -5.12 1.89 -5.45
CA THR A 62 -4.24 0.93 -6.13
C THR A 62 -4.87 -0.42 -6.50
N PRO A 63 -5.76 -1.04 -5.70
CA PRO A 63 -6.38 -2.31 -6.07
C PRO A 63 -7.45 -2.14 -7.16
N ILE A 64 -8.16 -1.01 -7.16
CA ILE A 64 -9.13 -0.64 -8.19
C ILE A 64 -8.41 -0.47 -9.52
N ILE A 65 -7.28 0.24 -9.51
CA ILE A 65 -6.50 0.47 -10.72
C ILE A 65 -5.84 -0.83 -11.20
N ALA A 66 -5.31 -1.66 -10.30
CA ALA A 66 -4.75 -2.96 -10.65
C ALA A 66 -5.78 -3.88 -11.35
N PHE A 67 -7.06 -3.77 -10.98
CA PHE A 67 -8.15 -4.45 -11.67
C PHE A 67 -8.38 -3.88 -13.07
N ILE A 68 -8.47 -2.56 -13.22
CA ILE A 68 -8.66 -1.89 -14.52
C ILE A 68 -7.50 -2.19 -15.50
N VAL A 69 -6.26 -2.24 -15.00
CA VAL A 69 -5.05 -2.55 -15.80
C VAL A 69 -4.94 -4.05 -16.15
N GLY A 70 -5.78 -4.90 -15.55
CA GLY A 70 -5.84 -6.34 -15.81
C GLY A 70 -4.75 -7.16 -15.10
N ILE A 71 -4.15 -6.63 -14.04
CA ILE A 71 -3.18 -7.36 -13.19
C ILE A 71 -3.92 -8.23 -12.18
N MET A 72 -5.05 -7.72 -11.67
CA MET A 72 -5.87 -8.39 -10.68
C MET A 72 -7.10 -9.04 -11.33
N GLY A 73 -7.14 -10.37 -11.36
CA GLY A 73 -8.24 -11.12 -11.97
C GLY A 73 -9.41 -11.46 -11.03
N PHE A 74 -9.42 -10.97 -9.79
CA PHE A 74 -10.41 -11.37 -8.78
C PHE A 74 -10.98 -10.16 -8.03
N PRO A 75 -11.99 -9.46 -8.59
CA PRO A 75 -12.47 -8.17 -8.10
C PRO A 75 -13.08 -8.22 -6.69
N VAL A 76 -13.63 -9.38 -6.29
CA VAL A 76 -14.19 -9.59 -4.95
C VAL A 76 -13.14 -9.33 -3.84
N LEU A 77 -11.85 -9.48 -4.15
CA LEU A 77 -10.76 -9.28 -3.20
C LEU A 77 -10.36 -7.80 -3.03
N ILE A 78 -10.77 -6.91 -3.95
CA ILE A 78 -10.46 -5.47 -3.92
C ILE A 78 -10.73 -4.83 -2.55
N PRO A 79 -11.94 -4.93 -1.95
CA PRO A 79 -12.21 -4.31 -0.64
C PRO A 79 -11.29 -4.83 0.47
N PHE A 80 -10.94 -6.12 0.46
CA PHE A 80 -10.03 -6.69 1.44
C PHE A 80 -8.60 -6.15 1.28
N ILE A 81 -8.14 -5.96 0.05
CA ILE A 81 -6.82 -5.37 -0.24
C ILE A 81 -6.79 -3.90 0.16
N MET A 82 -7.86 -3.15 -0.11
CA MET A 82 -8.00 -1.76 0.33
C MET A 82 -7.86 -1.65 1.85
N VAL A 83 -8.55 -2.51 2.61
CA VAL A 83 -8.42 -2.57 4.08
C VAL A 83 -6.99 -2.95 4.48
N GLY A 84 -6.40 -3.98 3.89
CA GLY A 84 -5.03 -4.42 4.20
C GLY A 84 -3.98 -3.33 3.92
N ASN A 85 -4.12 -2.60 2.82
CA ASN A 85 -3.27 -1.46 2.48
C ASN A 85 -3.45 -0.30 3.48
N GLY A 86 -4.71 0.01 3.83
CA GLY A 86 -5.03 1.04 4.82
C GLY A 86 -4.44 0.71 6.19
N LEU A 87 -4.60 -0.53 6.67
CA LEU A 87 -4.02 -1.01 7.94
C LEU A 87 -2.49 -0.92 7.92
N TYR A 88 -1.86 -1.31 6.82
CA TYR A 88 -0.41 -1.24 6.68
C TYR A 88 0.11 0.19 6.83
N VAL A 89 -0.48 1.13 6.09
CA VAL A 89 -0.11 2.55 6.13
C VAL A 89 -0.42 3.16 7.49
N TRP A 90 -1.57 2.85 8.06
CA TRP A 90 -2.01 3.37 9.34
C TRP A 90 -1.07 2.94 10.47
N LEU A 91 -0.73 1.65 10.56
CA LEU A 91 0.22 1.14 11.57
C LEU A 91 1.62 1.73 11.42
N TYR A 92 2.12 1.83 10.18
CA TYR A 92 3.38 2.53 9.90
C TYR A 92 3.38 3.99 10.37
N SER A 93 2.25 4.67 10.24
CA SER A 93 2.13 6.09 10.55
C SER A 93 1.94 6.34 12.05
N CYS A 94 1.10 5.56 12.73
CA CYS A 94 0.74 5.73 14.14
C CYS A 94 1.82 5.27 15.11
N ILE A 95 2.61 4.25 14.75
CA ILE A 95 3.70 3.77 15.61
C ILE A 95 4.90 4.74 15.47
N LYS A 96 5.41 5.22 16.62
CA LYS A 96 6.53 6.17 16.67
C LYS A 96 7.79 5.61 16.03
N ASN A 97 8.16 4.38 16.38
CA ASN A 97 9.29 3.70 15.76
C ASN A 97 8.88 3.17 14.38
N LYS A 98 9.41 3.77 13.32
CA LYS A 98 9.04 3.44 11.93
C LYS A 98 9.42 2.01 11.52
N ILE A 99 10.46 1.44 12.13
CA ILE A 99 10.85 0.04 11.93
C ILE A 99 9.76 -0.88 12.50
N ILE A 100 9.36 -0.65 13.75
CA ILE A 100 8.27 -1.43 14.37
C ILE A 100 6.96 -1.21 13.62
N GLY A 101 6.67 0.02 13.21
CA GLY A 101 5.47 0.39 12.47
C GLY A 101 5.29 -0.39 11.16
N PHE A 102 6.33 -0.47 10.33
CA PHE A 102 6.22 -1.24 9.09
C PHE A 102 6.18 -2.75 9.33
N ILE A 103 6.92 -3.27 10.32
CA ILE A 103 6.91 -4.71 10.61
C ILE A 103 5.51 -5.12 11.07
N ALA A 104 4.97 -4.40 12.06
CA ALA A 104 3.61 -4.63 12.56
C ALA A 104 2.58 -4.49 11.44
N GLY A 105 2.67 -3.43 10.64
CA GLY A 105 1.77 -3.22 9.51
C GLY A 105 1.85 -4.32 8.44
N SER A 106 3.05 -4.82 8.14
CA SER A 106 3.26 -5.91 7.17
C SER A 106 2.65 -7.21 7.67
N LEU A 107 2.85 -7.53 8.95
CA LEU A 107 2.29 -8.71 9.59
C LEU A 107 0.77 -8.65 9.64
N ILE A 108 0.19 -7.53 10.09
CA ILE A 108 -1.26 -7.36 10.16
C ILE A 108 -1.90 -7.42 8.77
N LYS A 109 -1.31 -6.78 7.77
CA LYS A 109 -1.76 -6.87 6.37
C LYS A 109 -1.73 -8.32 5.88
N PHE A 110 -0.64 -9.03 6.12
CA PHE A 110 -0.50 -10.44 5.74
C PHE A 110 -1.56 -11.31 6.44
N LEU A 111 -1.76 -11.16 7.74
CA LEU A 111 -2.75 -11.91 8.50
C LEU A 111 -4.16 -11.64 8.00
N TRP A 112 -4.51 -10.36 7.79
CA TRP A 112 -5.79 -9.95 7.26
C TRP A 112 -6.06 -10.57 5.87
N LEU A 113 -5.12 -10.43 4.93
CA LEU A 113 -5.30 -10.93 3.57
C LEU A 113 -5.28 -12.45 3.50
N SER A 114 -4.39 -13.10 4.26
CA SER A 114 -4.34 -14.57 4.35
C SER A 114 -5.62 -15.14 4.95
N ALA A 115 -6.13 -14.53 6.02
CA ALA A 115 -7.41 -14.94 6.61
C ALA A 115 -8.57 -14.68 5.65
N SER A 116 -8.52 -13.59 4.90
CA SER A 116 -9.57 -13.23 3.93
C SER A 116 -9.71 -14.28 2.83
N VAL A 117 -8.59 -14.70 2.21
CA VAL A 117 -8.61 -15.67 1.11
C VAL A 117 -8.79 -17.13 1.56
N LYS A 118 -8.39 -17.46 2.80
CA LYS A 118 -8.52 -18.82 3.35
C LYS A 118 -9.84 -19.08 4.05
N TYR A 119 -10.41 -18.08 4.71
CA TYR A 119 -11.53 -18.29 5.63
C TYR A 119 -12.70 -17.36 5.33
N VAL A 120 -12.48 -16.04 5.33
CA VAL A 120 -13.58 -15.06 5.27
C VAL A 120 -14.39 -15.22 3.99
N LEU A 121 -13.74 -15.20 2.83
CA LEU A 121 -14.44 -15.34 1.55
C LEU A 121 -15.11 -16.71 1.40
N GLN A 122 -14.49 -17.77 1.92
CA GLN A 122 -15.06 -19.12 1.87
C GLN A 122 -16.29 -19.24 2.75
N TRP A 123 -16.34 -18.55 3.90
CA TRP A 123 -17.51 -18.48 4.75
C TRP A 123 -18.70 -17.83 4.03
N PHE A 124 -18.46 -16.83 3.18
CA PHE A 124 -19.49 -16.27 2.29
C PHE A 124 -19.83 -17.15 1.07
N GLY A 125 -19.34 -18.39 1.00
CA GLY A 125 -19.58 -19.31 -0.11
C GLY A 125 -18.78 -18.99 -1.38
N ILE A 126 -17.80 -18.08 -1.30
CA ILE A 126 -17.02 -17.62 -2.45
C ILE A 126 -15.80 -18.53 -2.63
N LYS A 127 -15.78 -19.27 -3.74
CA LYS A 127 -14.64 -20.13 -4.12
C LYS A 127 -13.49 -19.28 -4.64
N VAL A 128 -12.43 -19.17 -3.84
CA VAL A 128 -11.22 -18.42 -4.21
C VAL A 128 -10.28 -19.32 -5.01
N PRO A 129 -9.79 -18.90 -6.20
CA PRO A 129 -8.84 -19.68 -6.98
C PRO A 129 -7.54 -19.96 -6.21
N VAL A 130 -6.99 -21.17 -6.34
CA VAL A 130 -5.76 -21.59 -5.60
C VAL A 130 -4.59 -20.63 -5.84
N LYS A 131 -4.42 -20.14 -7.08
CA LYS A 131 -3.37 -19.16 -7.43
C LYS A 131 -3.50 -17.85 -6.63
N ILE A 132 -4.74 -17.40 -6.37
CA ILE A 132 -5.00 -16.20 -5.56
C ILE A 132 -4.68 -16.49 -4.08
N VAL A 133 -5.10 -17.63 -3.55
CA VAL A 133 -4.76 -18.03 -2.17
C VAL A 133 -3.24 -18.06 -1.98
N GLN A 134 -2.50 -18.66 -2.92
CA GLN A 134 -1.04 -18.72 -2.87
C GLN A 134 -0.41 -17.32 -2.94
N ALA A 135 -0.88 -16.45 -3.85
CA ALA A 135 -0.35 -15.10 -3.99
C ALA A 135 -0.57 -14.22 -2.74
N PHE A 136 -1.71 -14.39 -2.05
CA PHE A 136 -2.11 -13.57 -0.90
C PHE A 136 -1.72 -14.16 0.46
N THR A 137 -0.85 -15.17 0.48
CA THR A 137 -0.30 -15.77 1.70
C THR A 137 1.18 -15.40 1.89
N LEU A 138 2.11 -16.36 1.97
CA LEU A 138 3.52 -16.06 2.27
C LEU A 138 4.17 -15.05 1.29
N PRO A 139 3.91 -15.11 -0.03
CA PRO A 139 4.37 -14.07 -0.96
C PRO A 139 3.89 -12.66 -0.59
N GLN A 140 2.69 -12.52 -0.03
CA GLN A 140 2.13 -11.23 0.39
C GLN A 140 2.90 -10.63 1.57
N LEU A 141 3.40 -11.47 2.49
CA LEU A 141 4.26 -11.01 3.58
C LEU A 141 5.61 -10.55 3.03
N PHE A 142 6.23 -11.35 2.16
CA PHE A 142 7.52 -11.02 1.57
C PHE A 142 7.46 -9.68 0.80
N THR A 143 6.44 -9.49 -0.02
CA THR A 143 6.25 -8.22 -0.75
C THR A 143 6.02 -7.02 0.17
N ALA A 144 5.26 -7.19 1.26
CA ALA A 144 5.05 -6.12 2.24
C ALA A 144 6.35 -5.75 2.96
N VAL A 145 7.16 -6.74 3.36
CA VAL A 145 8.43 -6.51 4.04
C VAL A 145 9.46 -5.88 3.10
N VAL A 146 9.67 -6.45 1.91
CA VAL A 146 10.63 -5.90 0.92
C VAL A 146 10.23 -4.49 0.51
N GLY A 147 8.95 -4.28 0.20
CA GLY A 147 8.42 -2.95 -0.09
C GLY A 147 8.61 -1.97 1.07
N GLY A 148 8.36 -2.42 2.31
CA GLY A 148 8.55 -1.63 3.51
C GLY A 148 10.00 -1.19 3.74
N ILE A 149 10.95 -2.11 3.56
CA ILE A 149 12.39 -1.82 3.65
C ILE A 149 12.78 -0.78 2.60
N ILE A 150 12.41 -0.99 1.33
CA ILE A 150 12.69 -0.05 0.24
C ILE A 150 12.08 1.32 0.54
N GLY A 151 10.81 1.34 0.97
CA GLY A 151 10.07 2.56 1.26
C GLY A 151 10.70 3.37 2.41
N ILE A 152 11.05 2.71 3.52
CA ILE A 152 11.71 3.39 4.65
C ILE A 152 13.06 3.96 4.26
N THR A 153 13.87 3.19 3.51
CA THR A 153 15.17 3.66 3.04
C THR A 153 15.02 4.92 2.20
N ILE A 154 14.08 4.93 1.24
CA ILE A 154 13.82 6.10 0.39
C ILE A 154 13.32 7.28 1.22
N VAL A 155 12.36 7.08 2.14
CA VAL A 155 11.84 8.13 3.03
C VAL A 155 12.97 8.75 3.86
N THR A 156 13.86 7.93 4.40
CA THR A 156 14.99 8.39 5.23
C THR A 156 15.96 9.24 4.41
N ILE A 157 16.29 8.80 3.20
CA ILE A 157 17.16 9.54 2.27
C ILE A 157 16.53 10.88 1.91
N LEU A 158 15.26 10.89 1.47
CA LEU A 158 14.57 12.12 1.07
C LEU A 158 14.46 13.14 2.21
N ASN A 159 14.12 12.69 3.43
CA ASN A 159 14.03 13.58 4.59
C ASN A 159 15.39 14.18 4.98
N ALA A 160 16.48 13.41 4.84
CA ALA A 160 17.83 13.93 5.06
C ALA A 160 18.19 15.02 4.03
N TYR A 161 17.86 14.80 2.76
CA TYR A 161 18.08 15.81 1.71
C TYR A 161 17.25 17.08 1.93
N PHE A 162 15.96 16.95 2.27
CA PHE A 162 15.12 18.13 2.52
C PHE A 162 15.60 18.94 3.72
N LYS A 163 16.05 18.29 4.81
CA LYS A 163 16.62 18.98 5.97
C LYS A 163 17.88 19.77 5.60
N LYS A 164 18.75 19.19 4.76
CA LYS A 164 19.97 19.87 4.27
C LYS A 164 19.67 21.05 3.33
N SER A 165 18.59 20.99 2.56
CA SER A 165 18.23 22.09 1.65
C SER A 165 17.63 23.33 2.33
N GLN A 166 17.25 23.20 3.61
CA GLN A 166 16.66 24.26 4.42
C GLN A 166 17.66 24.91 5.39
N SER A 167 18.89 24.39 5.47
CA SER A 167 20.02 24.94 6.22
C SER A 167 20.95 25.71 5.30
#